data_AF-A0A137Q021-F1
#
_entry.id   AF-A0A137Q021-F1
#
_cell.length_a   1.000
_cell.length_b   1.000
_cell.length_c   1.000
_cell.angle_alpha   90.00
_cell.angle_beta   90.00
_cell.angle_gamma   90.00
#
_symmetry.space_group_name_H-M   'P 1'
#
loop_
_entity.id
_entity.type
_entity.pdbx_description
1 polymer ?
#
loop_
_entity_poly.entity_id
_entity_poly.type
_entity_poly.pdbx_seq_one_letter_code
_entity_poly.pdbx_strand_id
1 'polypeptide(L)'
;MERIPKDMLSAVQLVLTYMFVRGDISIGGQWYFALTCNVLRLSETELCGICQQLHAVLEFQDAPKQLDLGEGIDTTRSFFEQEIPSWRRAQLRARLRGASGVVRLHHKSFYDFLIDPTRSLTFCVRTPVVLEKIFNHFVKRHQQFAQSFLICSTGPTGYTLEASQPSVLEYLPQDNEFIRSFLQFDTFINITCDLAHDSPTLPLFLESLPSDCLSKLAAYDHRKHLIADILMWGIGIFEGNARVLDLWGVERLLPGMLFSCIDLDEFEFFDSREFLAMVQKLEKLGVIKPYHPNLPSTLASIPQMFSRLKHAQCSGRYKLGRGDKTVYWYWEFDMEEGYFHEFRALDFAKAMRIYEKEKFAMWDEDWVAPP
;
A
#
# COMPACT_ATOMS: atom_id res chain seq x y z
N MET A 1 23.76 18.65 4.45
CA MET A 1 23.09 18.26 5.71
C MET A 1 23.29 19.29 6.81
N GLU A 2 24.53 19.67 7.18
CA GLU A 2 24.81 20.66 8.25
C GLU A 2 24.22 22.06 8.03
N ARG A 3 23.92 22.42 6.78
CA ARG A 3 23.32 23.71 6.39
C ARG A 3 21.80 23.77 6.58
N ILE A 4 21.15 22.64 6.90
CA ILE A 4 19.70 22.59 7.08
C ILE A 4 19.34 23.35 8.36
N PRO A 5 18.45 24.37 8.28
CA PRO A 5 17.99 25.10 9.45
C PRO A 5 17.35 24.17 10.50
N LYS A 6 17.58 24.44 11.78
CA LYS A 6 17.11 23.59 12.88
C LYS A 6 15.58 23.43 12.91
N ASP A 7 14.86 24.48 12.56
CA ASP A 7 13.41 24.52 12.43
C ASP A 7 12.89 23.67 11.26
N MET A 8 13.67 23.53 10.17
CA MET A 8 13.32 22.67 9.03
C MET A 8 13.67 21.19 9.24
N LEU A 9 14.56 20.87 10.17
CA LEU A 9 15.12 19.52 10.36
C LEU A 9 14.04 18.45 10.47
N SER A 10 12.99 18.72 11.25
CA SER A 10 11.88 17.79 11.49
C SER A 10 11.12 17.44 10.21
N ALA A 11 10.89 18.43 9.35
CA ALA A 11 10.20 18.26 8.07
C ALA A 11 11.09 17.56 7.04
N VAL A 12 12.37 17.93 6.98
CA VAL A 12 13.36 17.27 6.11
C VAL A 12 13.49 15.79 6.44
N GLN A 13 13.63 15.44 7.73
CA GLN A 13 13.66 14.04 8.15
C GLN A 13 12.41 13.28 7.72
N LEU A 14 11.23 13.90 7.86
CA LEU A 14 9.96 13.27 7.48
C LEU A 14 9.91 13.00 5.97
N VAL A 15 10.28 13.99 5.14
CA VAL A 15 10.35 13.86 3.67
C VAL A 15 11.34 12.78 3.25
N LEU A 16 12.57 12.82 3.76
CA LEU A 16 13.59 11.83 3.42
C LEU A 16 13.14 10.41 3.83
N THR A 17 12.55 10.27 5.01
CA THR A 17 12.05 8.96 5.47
C THR A 17 10.93 8.46 4.58
N TYR A 18 9.96 9.31 4.25
CA TYR A 18 8.89 8.96 3.32
C TYR A 18 9.43 8.50 1.96
N MET A 19 10.40 9.23 1.43
CA MET A 19 10.99 8.92 0.13
C MET A 19 11.70 7.56 0.13
N PHE A 20 12.32 7.18 1.24
CA PHE A 20 13.23 6.03 1.30
C PHE A 20 12.74 4.85 2.16
N VAL A 21 11.57 4.94 2.79
CA VAL A 21 11.03 3.89 3.68
C VAL A 21 10.77 2.57 2.94
N ARG A 22 10.42 2.63 1.66
CA ARG A 22 10.14 1.46 0.80
C ARG A 22 11.38 0.67 0.38
N GLY A 23 12.59 1.19 0.59
CA GLY A 23 13.85 0.47 0.38
C GLY A 23 14.25 0.20 -1.08
N ASP A 24 13.31 0.11 -2.01
CA ASP A 24 13.57 -0.09 -3.44
C ASP A 24 13.90 1.26 -4.12
N ILE A 25 15.19 1.56 -4.19
CA ILE A 25 15.71 2.76 -4.86
C ILE A 25 16.69 2.30 -5.92
N SER A 26 16.14 1.91 -7.06
CA SER A 26 16.89 1.93 -8.31
C SER A 26 17.23 3.38 -8.70
N ILE A 27 18.31 3.54 -9.48
CA ILE A 27 18.65 4.83 -10.10
C ILE A 27 17.47 5.22 -10.99
N GLY A 28 16.77 6.31 -10.64
CA GLY A 28 15.56 6.75 -11.36
C GLY A 28 14.26 6.69 -10.55
N GLY A 29 14.29 6.28 -9.28
CA GLY A 29 13.15 6.43 -8.37
C GLY A 29 12.63 7.88 -8.34
N GLN A 30 11.31 8.04 -8.50
CA GLN A 30 10.66 9.34 -8.61
C GLN A 30 9.57 9.46 -7.55
N TRP A 31 9.52 10.60 -6.86
CA TRP A 31 8.46 10.94 -5.94
C TRP A 31 7.60 12.02 -6.54
N TYR A 32 6.31 11.76 -6.66
CA TYR A 32 5.36 12.73 -7.20
C TYR A 32 5.15 13.86 -6.20
N PHE A 33 5.31 15.10 -6.67
CA PHE A 33 5.35 16.27 -5.79
C PHE A 33 4.02 16.48 -5.03
N ALA A 34 2.90 16.52 -5.75
CA ALA A 34 1.57 16.68 -5.15
C ALA A 34 1.23 15.56 -4.16
N LEU A 35 1.57 14.32 -4.50
CA LEU A 35 1.33 13.19 -3.62
C LEU A 35 2.15 13.32 -2.33
N THR A 36 3.42 13.70 -2.45
CA THR A 36 4.30 13.92 -1.28
C THR A 36 3.74 15.02 -0.38
N CYS A 37 3.34 16.15 -0.95
CA CYS A 37 2.66 17.24 -0.22
C CYS A 37 1.42 16.73 0.53
N ASN A 38 0.53 16.00 -0.15
CA ASN A 38 -0.74 15.56 0.42
C ASN A 38 -0.59 14.45 1.47
N VAL A 39 0.32 13.51 1.26
CA VAL A 39 0.65 12.44 2.22
C VAL A 39 1.30 13.03 3.47
N LEU A 40 2.32 13.87 3.30
CA LEU A 40 3.10 14.44 4.41
C LEU A 40 2.48 15.67 5.04
N ARG A 41 1.41 16.20 4.44
CA ARG A 41 0.76 17.43 4.84
C ARG A 41 1.73 18.62 4.83
N LEU A 42 2.40 18.79 3.70
CA LEU A 42 3.31 19.89 3.43
C LEU A 42 2.70 20.78 2.36
N SER A 43 2.72 22.09 2.58
CA SER A 43 2.43 23.06 1.53
C SER A 43 3.46 22.97 0.40
N GLU A 44 3.10 23.50 -0.77
CA GLU A 44 4.02 23.65 -1.90
C GLU A 44 5.33 24.35 -1.47
N THR A 45 5.20 25.48 -0.78
CA THR A 45 6.34 26.29 -0.35
C THR A 45 7.28 25.52 0.57
N GLU A 46 6.74 24.71 1.49
CA GLU A 46 7.55 23.88 2.39
C GLU A 46 8.33 22.82 1.62
N LEU A 47 7.67 22.06 0.73
CA LEU A 47 8.36 21.02 -0.02
C LEU A 47 9.37 21.59 -1.02
N CYS A 48 9.03 22.69 -1.71
CA CYS A 48 9.97 23.43 -2.56
C CYS A 48 11.19 23.91 -1.77
N GLY A 49 10.97 24.49 -0.58
CA GLY A 49 12.07 24.90 0.31
C GLY A 49 12.97 23.74 0.71
N ILE A 50 12.39 22.57 1.03
CA ILE A 50 13.16 21.35 1.34
C ILE A 50 13.96 20.88 0.12
N CYS A 51 13.36 20.84 -1.06
CA CYS A 51 14.04 20.45 -2.30
C CYS A 51 15.20 21.41 -2.61
N GLN A 52 15.02 22.71 -2.41
CA GLN A 52 16.09 23.70 -2.57
C GLN A 52 17.24 23.50 -1.57
N GLN A 53 16.95 23.18 -0.30
CA GLN A 53 17.99 22.85 0.68
C GLN A 53 18.75 21.57 0.34
N LEU A 54 18.12 20.66 -0.40
CA LEU A 54 18.65 19.36 -0.80
C LEU A 54 19.04 19.30 -2.29
N HIS A 55 19.12 20.42 -2.99
CA HIS A 55 19.32 20.47 -4.45
C HIS A 55 20.61 19.77 -4.93
N ALA A 56 21.60 19.60 -4.04
CA ALA A 56 22.84 18.90 -4.36
C ALA A 56 22.65 17.38 -4.49
N VAL A 57 21.54 16.84 -3.98
CA VAL A 57 21.25 15.39 -3.94
C VAL A 57 19.85 15.05 -4.45
N LEU A 58 18.94 16.01 -4.49
CA LEU A 58 17.60 15.88 -5.07
C LEU A 58 17.42 16.83 -6.24
N GLU A 59 16.83 16.32 -7.32
CA GLU A 59 16.40 17.09 -8.47
C GLU A 59 14.90 17.28 -8.41
N PHE A 60 14.42 18.52 -8.51
CA PHE A 60 13.02 18.78 -8.79
C PHE A 60 12.85 19.02 -10.28
N GLN A 61 12.06 18.16 -10.93
CA GLN A 61 11.71 18.28 -12.34
C GLN A 61 10.29 18.81 -12.46
N ASP A 62 10.15 20.03 -12.96
CA ASP A 62 8.87 20.68 -13.21
C ASP A 62 8.00 19.90 -14.21
N ALA A 63 6.69 20.01 -14.04
CA ALA A 63 5.69 19.47 -14.96
C ALA A 63 5.42 20.36 -16.16
N PRO A 64 4.81 19.83 -17.24
CA PRO A 64 4.23 20.65 -18.31
C PRO A 64 3.20 21.65 -17.74
N LYS A 65 3.16 22.85 -18.33
CA LYS A 65 2.34 23.99 -17.86
C LYS A 65 0.82 23.74 -17.81
N GLN A 66 0.32 22.73 -18.52
CA GLN A 66 -1.11 22.43 -18.57
C GLN A 66 -1.33 20.91 -18.53
N LEU A 67 -2.13 20.48 -17.55
CA LEU A 67 -2.59 19.10 -17.43
C LEU A 67 -3.72 18.85 -18.43
N ASP A 68 -3.53 17.84 -19.27
CA ASP A 68 -4.55 17.32 -20.18
C ASP A 68 -5.09 15.97 -19.66
N LEU A 69 -6.37 15.97 -19.27
CA LEU A 69 -7.10 14.80 -18.79
C LEU A 69 -7.65 13.93 -19.95
N GLY A 70 -7.57 14.42 -21.18
CA GLY A 70 -8.14 13.80 -22.37
C GLY A 70 -9.66 13.91 -22.46
N GLU A 71 -10.21 13.59 -23.63
CA GLU A 71 -11.65 13.72 -23.93
C GLU A 71 -12.53 12.81 -23.08
N GLY A 72 -13.67 13.32 -22.60
CA GLY A 72 -14.63 12.51 -21.82
C GLY A 72 -14.35 12.44 -20.33
N ILE A 73 -13.45 13.28 -19.79
CA ILE A 73 -13.41 13.59 -18.36
C ILE A 73 -14.14 14.91 -18.11
N ASP A 74 -15.15 14.86 -17.26
CA ASP A 74 -15.85 16.05 -16.78
C ASP A 74 -15.15 16.58 -15.53
N THR A 75 -14.47 17.72 -15.64
CA THR A 75 -13.74 18.34 -14.52
C THR A 75 -14.66 18.88 -13.42
N THR A 76 -15.95 19.06 -13.70
CA THR A 76 -16.93 19.59 -12.73
C THR A 76 -17.49 18.51 -11.82
N ARG A 77 -17.34 17.24 -12.20
CA ARG A 77 -17.85 16.08 -11.46
C ARG A 77 -16.73 15.33 -10.75
N SER A 78 -17.09 14.67 -9.67
CA SER A 78 -16.16 13.84 -8.90
C SER A 78 -15.66 12.63 -9.70
N PHE A 79 -14.46 12.14 -9.39
CA PHE A 79 -13.90 10.90 -9.92
C PHE A 79 -14.83 9.71 -9.68
N PHE A 80 -15.52 9.67 -8.53
CA PHE A 80 -16.40 8.57 -8.13
C PHE A 80 -17.72 8.51 -8.93
N GLU A 81 -18.13 9.63 -9.53
CA GLU A 81 -19.40 9.75 -10.27
C GLU A 81 -19.25 9.46 -11.76
N GLN A 82 -18.02 9.23 -12.23
CA GLN A 82 -17.70 9.07 -13.63
C GLN A 82 -17.35 7.61 -13.95
N GLU A 83 -17.96 7.08 -15.00
CA GLU A 83 -17.68 5.74 -15.49
C GLU A 83 -16.38 5.73 -16.31
N ILE A 84 -15.25 5.71 -15.61
CA ILE A 84 -13.92 5.65 -16.24
C ILE A 84 -13.48 4.20 -16.35
N PRO A 85 -13.17 3.69 -17.55
CA PRO A 85 -12.62 2.34 -17.72
C PRO A 85 -11.31 2.13 -16.97
N SER A 86 -11.06 0.92 -16.46
CA SER A 86 -9.88 0.56 -15.66
C SER A 86 -8.55 0.93 -16.34
N TRP A 87 -8.38 0.57 -17.62
CA TRP A 87 -7.19 0.90 -18.41
C TRP A 87 -6.93 2.42 -18.48
N ARG A 88 -8.00 3.21 -18.49
CA ARG A 88 -7.93 4.67 -18.52
C ARG A 88 -7.61 5.25 -17.14
N ARG A 89 -8.04 4.61 -16.05
CA ARG A 89 -7.70 5.02 -14.67
C ARG A 89 -6.20 4.95 -14.43
N ALA A 90 -5.53 3.89 -14.87
CA ALA A 90 -4.08 3.76 -14.76
C ALA A 90 -3.33 4.89 -15.50
N GLN A 91 -3.75 5.21 -16.73
CA GLN A 91 -3.19 6.32 -17.50
C GLN A 91 -3.43 7.69 -16.83
N LEU A 92 -4.66 7.93 -16.36
CA LEU A 92 -5.02 9.16 -15.65
C LEU A 92 -4.21 9.31 -14.36
N ARG A 93 -4.01 8.22 -13.60
CA ARG A 93 -3.18 8.22 -12.40
C ARG A 93 -1.76 8.64 -12.70
N ALA A 94 -1.12 8.05 -13.71
CA ALA A 94 0.24 8.43 -14.11
C ALA A 94 0.31 9.93 -14.51
N ARG A 95 -0.65 10.42 -15.30
CA ARG A 95 -0.71 11.83 -15.72
C ARG A 95 -0.92 12.78 -14.55
N LEU A 96 -1.88 12.50 -13.67
CA LEU A 96 -2.23 13.34 -12.52
C LEU A 96 -1.09 13.41 -11.50
N ARG A 97 -0.44 12.28 -11.25
CA ARG A 97 0.75 12.22 -10.39
C ARG A 97 1.91 13.02 -10.97
N GLY A 98 2.14 12.94 -12.27
CA GLY A 98 3.17 13.72 -12.97
C GLY A 98 2.82 15.19 -13.20
N ALA A 99 1.56 15.61 -12.98
CA ALA A 99 1.08 16.96 -13.30
C ALA A 99 1.72 18.08 -12.46
N SER A 100 2.33 17.73 -11.33
CA SER A 100 2.95 18.68 -10.39
C SER A 100 4.46 18.59 -10.36
N GLY A 101 5.04 17.82 -11.27
CA GLY A 101 6.45 17.52 -11.30
C GLY A 101 6.81 16.35 -10.39
N VAL A 102 8.08 15.98 -10.46
CA VAL A 102 8.64 14.86 -9.71
C VAL A 102 9.92 15.28 -9.03
N VAL A 103 10.16 14.72 -7.85
CA VAL A 103 11.45 14.78 -7.17
C VAL A 103 12.21 13.51 -7.51
N ARG A 104 13.48 13.63 -7.87
CA ARG A 104 14.36 12.51 -8.21
C ARG A 104 15.63 12.54 -7.38
N LEU A 105 16.20 11.36 -7.18
CA LEU A 105 17.51 11.21 -6.54
C LEU A 105 18.62 11.34 -7.59
N HIS A 106 19.58 12.23 -7.37
CA HIS A 106 20.74 12.35 -8.27
C HIS A 106 21.66 11.13 -8.18
N HIS A 107 21.94 10.65 -6.96
CA HIS A 107 22.91 9.58 -6.73
C HIS A 107 22.48 8.63 -5.61
N LYS A 108 22.61 7.32 -5.86
CA LYS A 108 22.38 6.25 -4.87
C LYS A 108 23.21 6.43 -3.60
N SER A 109 24.40 7.02 -3.69
CA SER A 109 25.28 7.27 -2.54
C SER A 109 24.65 8.12 -1.44
N PHE A 110 23.66 8.97 -1.77
CA PHE A 110 22.91 9.72 -0.76
C PHE A 110 21.97 8.81 0.03
N TYR A 111 21.31 7.85 -0.62
CA TYR A 111 20.55 6.83 0.09
C TYR A 111 21.44 5.98 0.99
N ASP A 112 22.58 5.50 0.47
CA ASP A 112 23.55 4.70 1.25
C ASP A 112 24.05 5.48 2.48
N PHE A 113 24.21 6.80 2.36
CA PHE A 113 24.49 7.68 3.49
C PHE A 113 23.34 7.73 4.50
N LEU A 114 22.09 7.91 4.04
CA LEU A 114 20.91 8.05 4.90
C LEU A 114 20.53 6.77 5.67
N ILE A 115 20.90 5.59 5.18
CA ILE A 115 20.64 4.33 5.90
C ILE A 115 21.73 3.97 6.90
N ASP A 116 22.91 4.60 6.80
CA ASP A 116 24.02 4.36 7.72
C ASP A 116 23.89 5.26 8.97
N PRO A 117 23.54 4.69 10.15
CA PRO A 117 23.37 5.48 11.37
C PRO A 117 24.66 6.12 11.87
N THR A 118 25.83 5.56 11.54
CA THR A 118 27.13 6.10 11.96
C THR A 118 27.51 7.35 11.17
N ARG A 119 27.08 7.41 9.90
CA ARG A 119 27.42 8.51 8.98
C ARG A 119 26.37 9.62 8.98
N SER A 120 25.09 9.26 8.94
CA SER A 120 24.00 10.25 8.79
C SER A 120 23.46 10.81 10.10
N LEU A 121 23.80 10.20 11.24
CA LEU A 121 23.44 10.68 12.58
C LEU A 121 21.93 10.96 12.68
N THR A 122 21.54 12.20 12.92
CA THR A 122 20.15 12.63 13.04
C THR A 122 19.36 12.49 11.74
N PHE A 123 20.00 12.37 10.58
CA PHE A 123 19.34 12.19 9.29
C PHE A 123 19.11 10.73 8.91
N CYS A 124 19.50 9.78 9.77
CA CYS A 124 19.33 8.37 9.49
C CYS A 124 17.84 8.00 9.41
N VAL A 125 17.39 7.57 8.22
CA VAL A 125 15.99 7.25 7.92
C VAL A 125 15.56 5.87 8.44
N ARG A 126 16.51 5.07 8.95
CA ARG A 126 16.27 3.72 9.49
C ARG A 126 16.21 3.67 11.02
N THR A 127 16.34 4.82 11.70
CA THR A 127 16.25 4.82 13.17
C THR A 127 14.82 4.56 13.64
N PRO A 128 14.62 3.79 14.73
CA PRO A 128 13.29 3.53 15.28
C PRO A 128 12.48 4.81 15.53
N VAL A 129 13.11 5.89 16.01
CA VAL A 129 12.45 7.17 16.30
C VAL A 129 11.84 7.79 15.05
N VAL A 130 12.58 7.78 13.94
CA VAL A 130 12.14 8.37 12.68
C VAL A 130 11.09 7.50 11.99
N LEU A 131 11.26 6.17 12.06
CA LEU A 131 10.26 5.20 11.59
C LEU A 131 8.96 5.30 12.38
N GLU A 132 9.03 5.48 13.69
CA GLU A 132 7.85 5.66 14.53
C GLU A 132 7.10 6.95 14.17
N LYS A 133 7.85 8.02 13.88
CA LYS A 133 7.29 9.30 13.45
C LYS A 133 6.52 9.17 12.12
N ILE A 134 7.11 8.57 11.10
CA ILE A 134 6.42 8.39 9.81
C ILE A 134 5.24 7.42 9.93
N PHE A 135 5.37 6.33 10.70
CA PHE A 135 4.29 5.38 10.96
C PHE A 135 3.10 6.07 11.64
N ASN A 136 3.34 6.81 12.72
CA ASN A 136 2.29 7.55 13.43
C ASN A 136 1.64 8.63 12.53
N HIS A 137 2.44 9.26 11.67
CA HIS A 137 1.93 10.22 10.69
C HIS A 137 0.99 9.53 9.69
N PHE A 138 1.40 8.40 9.11
CA PHE A 138 0.57 7.59 8.22
C PHE A 138 -0.71 7.12 8.90
N VAL A 139 -0.64 6.57 10.12
CA VAL A 139 -1.83 6.14 10.89
C VAL A 139 -2.83 7.30 11.01
N LYS A 140 -2.34 8.48 11.41
CA LYS A 140 -3.19 9.67 11.62
C LYS A 140 -3.83 10.13 10.30
N ARG A 141 -3.04 10.22 9.22
CA ARG A 141 -3.55 10.63 7.91
C ARG A 141 -4.52 9.61 7.34
N HIS A 142 -4.21 8.32 7.46
CA HIS A 142 -5.11 7.23 7.07
C HIS A 142 -6.46 7.37 7.76
N GLN A 143 -6.50 7.59 9.08
CA GLN A 143 -7.75 7.77 9.82
C GLN A 143 -8.56 8.96 9.31
N GLN A 144 -7.91 10.08 9.01
CA GLN A 144 -8.58 11.28 8.47
C GLN A 144 -9.19 11.02 7.10
N PHE A 145 -8.45 10.42 6.17
CA PHE A 145 -8.97 10.07 4.85
C PHE A 145 -10.01 8.95 4.91
N ALA A 146 -9.83 7.94 5.76
CA ALA A 146 -10.81 6.88 5.90
C ALA A 146 -12.18 7.42 6.37
N GLN A 147 -12.21 8.47 7.20
CA GLN A 147 -13.45 9.13 7.64
C GLN A 147 -14.16 9.89 6.53
N SER A 148 -13.44 10.30 5.48
CA SER A 148 -14.01 11.02 4.35
C SER A 148 -14.58 10.11 3.26
N PHE A 149 -14.48 8.79 3.44
CA PHE A 149 -15.07 7.81 2.53
C PHE A 149 -16.21 7.02 3.17
N LEU A 150 -17.26 6.79 2.39
CA LEU A 150 -18.34 5.86 2.69
C LEU A 150 -18.27 4.66 1.74
N ILE A 151 -18.61 3.48 2.27
CA ILE A 151 -18.78 2.28 1.45
C ILE A 151 -20.22 2.28 0.93
N CYS A 152 -20.38 2.29 -0.38
CA CYS A 152 -21.67 2.25 -1.04
C CYS A 152 -21.86 0.92 -1.75
N SER A 153 -23.05 0.32 -1.64
CA SER A 153 -23.38 -0.99 -2.21
C SER A 153 -24.05 -0.91 -3.59
N THR A 154 -23.83 0.19 -4.31
CA THR A 154 -24.54 0.56 -5.55
C THR A 154 -23.63 0.57 -6.79
N GLY A 155 -22.34 0.24 -6.62
CA GLY A 155 -21.36 0.29 -7.72
C GLY A 155 -21.47 -0.89 -8.70
N PRO A 156 -20.85 -0.79 -9.90
CA PRO A 156 -20.78 -1.87 -10.91
C PRO A 156 -20.19 -3.18 -10.36
N THR A 157 -19.38 -3.08 -9.31
CA THR A 157 -18.69 -4.16 -8.59
C THR A 157 -19.42 -4.55 -7.30
N GLY A 158 -20.65 -4.10 -7.09
CA GLY A 158 -21.44 -4.29 -5.86
C GLY A 158 -20.95 -3.48 -4.66
N TYR A 159 -19.71 -2.98 -4.66
CA TYR A 159 -19.13 -2.12 -3.64
C TYR A 159 -18.28 -1.01 -4.28
N THR A 160 -18.49 0.23 -3.87
CA THR A 160 -17.68 1.39 -4.25
C THR A 160 -17.33 2.25 -3.03
N LEU A 161 -16.43 3.21 -3.21
CA LEU A 161 -16.21 4.28 -2.27
C LEU A 161 -16.75 5.59 -2.83
N GLU A 162 -17.36 6.39 -1.97
CA GLU A 162 -17.75 7.76 -2.28
C GLU A 162 -17.14 8.70 -1.26
N ALA A 163 -16.70 9.87 -1.72
CA ALA A 163 -16.27 10.94 -0.83
C ALA A 163 -17.50 11.54 -0.14
N SER A 164 -17.61 11.36 1.17
CA SER A 164 -18.69 11.93 1.97
C SER A 164 -18.42 13.37 2.41
N GLN A 165 -17.15 13.76 2.41
CA GLN A 165 -16.70 15.10 2.78
C GLN A 165 -15.34 15.38 2.15
N PRO A 166 -15.03 16.65 1.83
CA PRO A 166 -13.70 17.02 1.34
C PRO A 166 -12.63 16.75 2.39
N SER A 167 -11.53 16.12 1.99
CA SER A 167 -10.34 16.03 2.84
C SER A 167 -9.41 17.22 2.60
N VAL A 168 -8.65 17.62 3.64
CA VAL A 168 -7.62 18.66 3.50
C VAL A 168 -6.47 18.11 2.66
N LEU A 169 -6.39 18.60 1.42
CA LEU A 169 -5.27 18.45 0.49
C LEU A 169 -4.45 19.73 0.54
N GLU A 170 -3.14 19.59 0.70
CA GLU A 170 -2.21 20.72 0.79
C GLU A 170 -1.74 21.19 -0.59
N TYR A 171 -1.93 20.34 -1.62
CA TYR A 171 -1.56 20.66 -2.99
C TYR A 171 -2.58 20.10 -4.00
N LEU A 172 -2.99 20.95 -4.95
CA LEU A 172 -3.80 20.59 -6.12
C LEU A 172 -3.14 21.15 -7.38
N PRO A 173 -2.84 20.33 -8.41
CA PRO A 173 -2.25 20.81 -9.66
C PRO A 173 -3.19 21.75 -10.43
N GLN A 174 -4.51 21.54 -10.31
CA GLN A 174 -5.53 22.46 -10.77
C GLN A 174 -6.73 22.36 -9.83
N ASP A 175 -7.44 23.47 -9.63
CA ASP A 175 -8.63 23.51 -8.79
C ASP A 175 -9.87 23.10 -9.57
N ASN A 176 -10.18 21.80 -9.56
CA ASN A 176 -11.43 21.26 -10.06
C ASN A 176 -11.84 20.02 -9.26
N GLU A 177 -13.12 19.64 -9.36
CA GLU A 177 -13.71 18.61 -8.50
C GLU A 177 -13.18 17.21 -8.83
N PHE A 178 -12.93 16.94 -10.12
CA PHE A 178 -12.34 15.68 -10.55
C PHE A 178 -10.96 15.45 -9.93
N ILE A 179 -10.05 16.43 -10.04
CA ILE A 179 -8.69 16.34 -9.51
C ILE A 179 -8.69 16.26 -7.99
N ARG A 180 -9.56 17.04 -7.33
CA ARG A 180 -9.69 17.03 -5.87
C ARG A 180 -10.09 15.65 -5.34
N SER A 181 -11.19 15.10 -5.87
CA SER A 181 -11.68 13.77 -5.48
C SER A 181 -10.69 12.66 -5.85
N PHE A 182 -10.03 12.75 -7.01
CA PHE A 182 -8.97 11.83 -7.42
C PHE A 182 -7.77 11.87 -6.47
N LEU A 183 -7.23 13.05 -6.16
CA LEU A 183 -6.05 13.17 -5.29
C LEU A 183 -6.37 12.81 -3.84
N GLN A 184 -7.59 13.06 -3.38
CA GLN A 184 -8.06 12.56 -2.09
C GLN A 184 -8.03 11.02 -2.07
N PHE A 185 -8.50 10.38 -3.15
CA PHE A 185 -8.48 8.92 -3.30
C PHE A 185 -7.06 8.35 -3.43
N ASP A 186 -6.23 8.91 -4.31
CA ASP A 186 -4.86 8.44 -4.53
C ASP A 186 -4.01 8.64 -3.26
N THR A 187 -4.16 9.76 -2.55
CA THR A 187 -3.46 9.98 -1.28
C THR A 187 -3.85 8.93 -0.23
N PHE A 188 -5.14 8.62 -0.11
CA PHE A 188 -5.62 7.57 0.79
C PHE A 188 -4.97 6.22 0.46
N ILE A 189 -5.04 5.79 -0.81
CA ILE A 189 -4.45 4.51 -1.25
C ILE A 189 -2.95 4.45 -0.95
N ASN A 190 -2.18 5.48 -1.29
CA ASN A 190 -0.73 5.41 -1.07
C ASN A 190 -0.38 5.25 0.42
N ILE A 191 -1.06 5.97 1.30
CA ILE A 191 -0.88 5.82 2.75
C ILE A 191 -1.28 4.41 3.19
N THR A 192 -2.39 3.88 2.68
CA THR A 192 -2.84 2.54 3.02
C THR A 192 -1.85 1.48 2.53
N CYS A 193 -1.31 1.60 1.32
CA CYS A 193 -0.28 0.71 0.79
C CYS A 193 0.96 0.68 1.69
N ASP A 194 1.36 1.79 2.32
CA ASP A 194 2.49 1.83 3.26
C ASP A 194 2.18 1.22 4.64
N LEU A 195 0.92 0.86 4.90
CA LEU A 195 0.44 0.41 6.21
C LEU A 195 -0.22 -0.97 6.18
N ALA A 196 -0.51 -1.49 4.99
CA ALA A 196 -1.22 -2.73 4.81
C ALA A 196 -0.35 -3.96 5.13
N HIS A 197 -1.00 -5.11 5.33
CA HIS A 197 -0.34 -6.37 5.72
C HIS A 197 0.62 -6.94 4.66
N ASP A 198 0.45 -6.49 3.42
CA ASP A 198 1.12 -6.84 2.17
C ASP A 198 2.07 -5.71 1.73
N SER A 199 2.29 -4.71 2.60
CA SER A 199 3.20 -3.60 2.29
C SER A 199 4.66 -4.03 2.30
N PRO A 200 5.50 -3.57 1.35
CA PRO A 200 6.95 -3.73 1.42
C PRO A 200 7.58 -2.97 2.61
N THR A 201 6.89 -1.98 3.18
CA THR A 201 7.38 -1.26 4.38
C THR A 201 7.05 -1.97 5.69
N LEU A 202 6.11 -2.92 5.66
CA LEU A 202 5.62 -3.54 6.89
C LEU A 202 6.70 -4.33 7.65
N PRO A 203 7.55 -5.15 6.99
CA PRO A 203 8.62 -5.86 7.69
C PRO A 203 9.50 -4.90 8.50
N LEU A 204 9.90 -3.78 7.88
CA LEU A 204 10.69 -2.73 8.53
C LEU A 204 10.00 -2.16 9.78
N PHE A 205 8.71 -1.86 9.70
CA PHE A 205 7.95 -1.36 10.84
C PHE A 205 7.80 -2.41 11.93
N LEU A 206 7.51 -3.66 11.56
CA LEU A 206 7.41 -4.75 12.51
C LEU A 206 8.73 -4.88 13.27
N GLU A 207 9.87 -4.96 12.60
CA GLU A 207 11.18 -5.11 13.23
C GLU A 207 11.57 -3.93 14.13
N SER A 208 11.26 -2.71 13.70
CA SER A 208 11.83 -1.51 14.32
C SER A 208 10.95 -0.86 15.38
N LEU A 209 9.64 -1.11 15.38
CA LEU A 209 8.67 -0.39 16.22
C LEU A 209 8.18 -1.22 17.41
N PRO A 210 7.89 -0.57 18.56
CA PRO A 210 7.32 -1.25 19.71
C PRO A 210 5.89 -1.73 19.44
N SER A 211 5.50 -2.84 20.06
CA SER A 211 4.18 -3.48 19.89
C SER A 211 3.01 -2.53 20.17
N ASP A 212 3.13 -1.66 21.18
CA ASP A 212 2.08 -0.70 21.52
C ASP A 212 1.81 0.28 20.37
N CYS A 213 2.86 0.67 19.64
CA CYS A 213 2.74 1.51 18.45
C CYS A 213 2.08 0.73 17.30
N LEU A 214 2.59 -0.47 17.02
CA LEU A 214 2.10 -1.34 15.94
C LEU A 214 0.64 -1.80 16.13
N SER A 215 0.15 -1.84 17.38
CA SER A 215 -1.25 -2.18 17.67
C SER A 215 -2.27 -1.28 16.94
N LYS A 216 -1.85 -0.07 16.52
CA LYS A 216 -2.66 0.87 15.74
C LYS A 216 -3.08 0.32 14.36
N LEU A 217 -2.31 -0.64 13.81
CA LEU A 217 -2.65 -1.35 12.57
C LEU A 217 -4.04 -1.99 12.65
N ALA A 218 -4.45 -2.45 13.82
CA ALA A 218 -5.72 -3.15 14.01
C ALA A 218 -6.96 -2.23 13.92
N ALA A 219 -6.77 -0.91 13.94
CA ALA A 219 -7.86 0.07 13.87
C ALA A 219 -8.23 0.47 12.43
N TYR A 220 -7.51 -0.05 11.44
CA TYR A 220 -7.72 0.29 10.04
C TYR A 220 -9.02 -0.29 9.49
N ASP A 221 -9.58 0.46 8.54
CA ASP A 221 -10.74 0.03 7.78
C ASP A 221 -10.27 -0.77 6.56
N HIS A 222 -9.99 -2.05 6.79
CA HIS A 222 -9.50 -2.94 5.74
C HIS A 222 -10.52 -3.16 4.62
N ARG A 223 -11.81 -2.92 4.89
CA ARG A 223 -12.86 -2.97 3.86
C ARG A 223 -12.68 -1.82 2.88
N LYS A 224 -12.44 -0.60 3.37
CA LYS A 224 -12.15 0.55 2.51
C LYS A 224 -10.86 0.35 1.72
N HIS A 225 -9.84 -0.27 2.31
CA HIS A 225 -8.63 -0.62 1.58
C HIS A 225 -8.93 -1.55 0.40
N LEU A 226 -9.59 -2.68 0.64
CA LEU A 226 -9.91 -3.64 -0.41
C LEU A 226 -10.76 -3.03 -1.54
N ILE A 227 -11.77 -2.22 -1.18
CA ILE A 227 -12.61 -1.55 -2.19
C ILE A 227 -11.82 -0.49 -2.95
N ALA A 228 -10.90 0.22 -2.27
CA ALA A 228 -10.03 1.20 -2.92
C ALA A 228 -9.08 0.53 -3.93
N ASP A 229 -8.49 -0.62 -3.61
CA ASP A 229 -7.65 -1.39 -4.54
C ASP A 229 -8.47 -1.79 -5.78
N ILE A 230 -9.67 -2.36 -5.57
CA ILE A 230 -10.59 -2.75 -6.65
C ILE A 230 -11.01 -1.55 -7.50
N LEU A 231 -11.26 -0.40 -6.89
CA LEU A 231 -11.66 0.80 -7.62
C LEU A 231 -10.47 1.42 -8.38
N MET A 232 -9.27 1.37 -7.84
CA MET A 232 -8.08 1.94 -8.48
C MET A 232 -7.67 1.13 -9.71
N TRP A 233 -7.58 -0.18 -9.57
CA TRP A 233 -7.11 -1.07 -10.63
C TRP A 233 -8.25 -1.49 -11.56
N GLY A 234 -9.45 -1.68 -11.03
CA GLY A 234 -10.59 -2.22 -11.74
C GLY A 234 -10.65 -3.75 -11.68
N ILE A 235 -11.71 -4.31 -12.26
CA ILE A 235 -11.90 -5.76 -12.35
C ILE A 235 -11.03 -6.32 -13.48
N GLY A 236 -10.30 -7.39 -13.22
CA GLY A 236 -9.38 -8.00 -14.18
C GLY A 236 -8.17 -8.65 -13.53
N ILE A 237 -7.19 -8.98 -14.36
CA ILE A 237 -5.87 -9.47 -13.97
C ILE A 237 -4.84 -8.36 -14.10
N PHE A 238 -3.90 -8.31 -13.16
CA PHE A 238 -2.84 -7.31 -13.12
C PHE A 238 -1.52 -7.97 -12.73
N GLU A 239 -0.58 -8.00 -13.66
CA GLU A 239 0.77 -8.51 -13.45
C GLU A 239 1.66 -7.48 -12.76
N GLY A 240 2.58 -7.94 -11.91
CA GLY A 240 3.58 -7.10 -11.27
C GLY A 240 3.00 -6.11 -10.23
N ASN A 241 1.78 -6.33 -9.74
CA ASN A 241 1.18 -5.47 -8.71
C ASN A 241 1.12 -6.15 -7.34
N ALA A 242 1.03 -7.49 -7.30
CA ALA A 242 1.04 -8.20 -6.03
C ALA A 242 2.43 -8.08 -5.40
N ARG A 243 2.46 -7.83 -4.09
CA ARG A 243 3.67 -7.94 -3.29
C ARG A 243 3.41 -8.76 -2.04
N VAL A 244 4.11 -9.88 -1.92
CA VAL A 244 4.12 -10.71 -0.71
C VAL A 244 5.56 -10.80 -0.25
N LEU A 245 5.88 -10.19 0.90
CA LEU A 245 7.26 -10.04 1.38
C LEU A 245 8.23 -9.48 0.32
N ASP A 246 7.79 -8.45 -0.41
CA ASP A 246 8.56 -7.79 -1.48
C ASP A 246 8.79 -8.64 -2.75
N LEU A 247 8.19 -9.83 -2.85
CA LEU A 247 8.20 -10.64 -4.06
C LEU A 247 7.06 -10.25 -5.00
N TRP A 248 7.37 -10.21 -6.30
CA TRP A 248 6.39 -9.86 -7.32
C TRP A 248 5.41 -10.99 -7.61
N GLY A 249 4.27 -10.60 -8.17
CA GLY A 249 3.21 -11.54 -8.45
C GLY A 249 2.05 -10.94 -9.23
N VAL A 250 1.01 -11.75 -9.38
CA VAL A 250 -0.21 -11.41 -10.13
C VAL A 250 -1.36 -11.18 -9.17
N GLU A 251 -2.15 -10.16 -9.42
CA GLU A 251 -3.44 -9.94 -8.74
C GLU A 251 -4.61 -10.20 -9.69
N ARG A 252 -5.65 -10.87 -9.18
CA ARG A 252 -6.96 -10.96 -9.83
C ARG A 252 -7.99 -10.25 -8.96
N LEU A 253 -8.59 -9.20 -9.50
CA LEU A 253 -9.57 -8.39 -8.81
C LEU A 253 -10.98 -8.72 -9.31
N LEU A 254 -11.86 -9.07 -8.36
CA LEU A 254 -13.27 -9.35 -8.58
C LEU A 254 -14.13 -8.50 -7.63
N PRO A 255 -15.45 -8.37 -7.87
CA PRO A 255 -16.38 -7.71 -6.96
C PRO A 255 -16.22 -8.12 -5.48
N GLY A 256 -15.64 -7.24 -4.67
CA GLY A 256 -15.45 -7.41 -3.22
C GLY A 256 -14.39 -8.44 -2.82
N MET A 257 -13.49 -8.83 -3.74
CA MET A 257 -12.41 -9.77 -3.45
C MET A 257 -11.19 -9.53 -4.35
N LEU A 258 -10.01 -9.82 -3.81
CA LEU A 258 -8.73 -9.71 -4.49
C LEU A 258 -7.94 -10.97 -4.19
N PHE A 259 -7.54 -11.69 -5.24
CA PHE A 259 -6.67 -12.86 -5.17
C PHE A 259 -5.27 -12.43 -5.61
N SER A 260 -4.25 -13.00 -4.97
CA SER A 260 -2.85 -12.74 -5.32
C SER A 260 -2.07 -14.05 -5.34
N CYS A 261 -1.10 -14.17 -6.25
CA CYS A 261 -0.09 -15.21 -6.22
C CYS A 261 1.30 -14.61 -6.38
N ILE A 262 2.33 -15.29 -5.88
CA ILE A 262 3.73 -14.96 -6.20
C ILE A 262 4.06 -15.55 -7.57
N ASP A 263 4.81 -14.81 -8.40
CA ASP A 263 5.26 -15.31 -9.69
C ASP A 263 6.17 -16.54 -9.49
N LEU A 264 6.10 -17.50 -10.42
CA LEU A 264 6.87 -18.74 -10.33
C LEU A 264 8.38 -18.49 -10.21
N ASP A 265 8.89 -17.52 -10.96
CA ASP A 265 10.31 -17.15 -10.95
C ASP A 265 10.72 -16.44 -9.65
N GLU A 266 9.78 -15.81 -8.94
CA GLU A 266 10.04 -15.11 -7.68
C GLU A 266 9.89 -16.03 -6.46
N PHE A 267 9.11 -17.11 -6.59
CA PHE A 267 8.83 -18.03 -5.49
C PHE A 267 10.09 -18.72 -4.94
N GLU A 268 11.15 -18.85 -5.74
CA GLU A 268 12.43 -19.40 -5.26
C GLU A 268 13.05 -18.57 -4.12
N PHE A 269 12.69 -17.28 -4.03
CA PHE A 269 13.12 -16.36 -2.98
C PHE A 269 12.15 -16.28 -1.80
N PHE A 270 11.03 -17.02 -1.82
CA PHE A 270 10.02 -16.98 -0.75
C PHE A 270 10.54 -17.58 0.57
N ASP A 271 10.77 -16.70 1.56
CA ASP A 271 11.08 -17.12 2.92
C ASP A 271 9.80 -17.42 3.72
N SER A 272 9.38 -18.69 3.67
CA SER A 272 8.25 -19.19 4.46
C SER A 272 8.39 -18.91 5.97
N ARG A 273 9.59 -18.85 6.54
CA ARG A 273 9.78 -18.59 7.98
C ARG A 273 9.54 -17.14 8.31
N GLU A 274 10.04 -16.23 7.47
CA GLU A 274 9.78 -14.80 7.59
C GLU A 274 8.29 -14.51 7.48
N PHE A 275 7.62 -15.12 6.49
CA PHE A 275 6.17 -14.97 6.30
C PHE A 275 5.39 -15.42 7.53
N LEU A 276 5.69 -16.62 8.05
CA LEU A 276 5.02 -17.14 9.22
C LEU A 276 5.32 -16.31 10.48
N ALA A 277 6.53 -15.76 10.63
CA ALA A 277 6.87 -14.87 11.72
C ALA A 277 6.07 -13.55 11.66
N MET A 278 5.89 -12.98 10.46
CA MET A 278 5.04 -11.83 10.22
C MET A 278 3.59 -12.12 10.64
N VAL A 279 3.01 -13.24 10.18
CA VAL A 279 1.63 -13.65 10.52
C VAL A 279 1.47 -13.75 12.04
N GLN A 280 2.38 -14.44 12.73
CA GLN A 280 2.33 -14.58 14.19
C GLN A 280 2.39 -13.24 14.93
N LYS A 281 3.17 -12.30 14.39
CA LYS A 281 3.30 -10.97 14.97
C LYS A 281 2.01 -10.17 14.80
N LEU A 282 1.40 -10.21 13.61
CA LEU A 282 0.10 -9.60 13.36
C LEU A 282 -0.99 -10.17 14.27
N GLU A 283 -0.96 -11.48 14.55
CA GLU A 283 -1.89 -12.13 15.46
C GLU A 283 -1.69 -11.66 16.91
N LYS A 284 -0.44 -11.62 17.40
CA LYS A 284 -0.10 -11.10 18.73
C LYS A 284 -0.49 -9.63 18.92
N LEU A 285 -0.38 -8.82 17.87
CA LEU A 285 -0.82 -7.42 17.86
C LEU A 285 -2.35 -7.28 17.80
N GLY A 286 -3.07 -8.39 17.56
CA GLY A 286 -4.51 -8.41 17.38
C GLY A 286 -4.98 -7.65 16.12
N VAL A 287 -4.11 -7.61 15.11
CA VAL A 287 -4.40 -7.09 13.75
C VAL A 287 -5.14 -8.14 12.96
N ILE A 288 -4.75 -9.41 13.11
CA ILE A 288 -5.48 -10.56 12.59
C ILE A 288 -6.03 -11.42 13.72
N LYS A 289 -7.12 -12.14 13.45
CA LYS A 289 -7.66 -13.16 14.32
C LYS A 289 -8.06 -14.39 13.51
N PRO A 290 -7.92 -15.62 14.01
CA PRO A 290 -8.41 -16.80 13.31
C PRO A 290 -9.88 -16.66 12.91
N TYR A 291 -10.21 -17.03 11.67
CA TYR A 291 -11.58 -16.90 11.14
C TYR A 291 -12.60 -17.70 11.96
N HIS A 292 -12.21 -18.89 12.41
CA HIS A 292 -13.02 -19.76 13.23
C HIS A 292 -12.16 -20.39 14.34
N PRO A 293 -12.55 -20.29 15.63
CA PRO A 293 -11.73 -20.79 16.74
C PRO A 293 -11.57 -22.32 16.77
N ASN A 294 -12.48 -23.05 16.13
CA ASN A 294 -12.49 -24.52 16.11
C ASN A 294 -12.03 -25.14 14.78
N LEU A 295 -11.75 -24.33 13.75
CA LEU A 295 -11.09 -24.84 12.55
C LEU A 295 -9.61 -24.62 12.78
N PRO A 296 -8.79 -25.68 12.90
CA PRO A 296 -7.36 -25.50 13.08
C PRO A 296 -6.83 -24.75 11.85
N SER A 297 -6.36 -23.52 12.05
CA SER A 297 -5.24 -23.05 11.25
C SER A 297 -4.13 -24.08 11.46
N THR A 298 -3.48 -24.54 10.40
CA THR A 298 -2.36 -25.49 10.51
C THR A 298 -1.21 -24.93 11.39
N LEU A 299 -1.30 -23.66 11.79
CA LEU A 299 -0.42 -22.92 12.68
C LEU A 299 -0.69 -23.04 14.20
N ALA A 300 -1.68 -23.79 14.68
CA ALA A 300 -2.07 -23.75 16.11
C ALA A 300 -1.03 -24.30 17.13
N SER A 301 0.18 -24.69 16.72
CA SER A 301 1.22 -25.27 17.61
C SER A 301 2.64 -24.77 17.31
N ILE A 302 2.80 -23.45 17.22
CA ILE A 302 4.06 -22.78 16.85
C ILE A 302 5.30 -23.13 17.71
N PRO A 303 5.26 -23.41 19.03
CA PRO A 303 6.51 -23.66 19.76
C PRO A 303 7.21 -24.98 19.40
N GLN A 304 6.48 -26.00 18.92
CA GLN A 304 7.04 -27.33 18.61
C GLN A 304 7.39 -27.50 17.12
N MET A 305 6.89 -26.61 16.26
CA MET A 305 7.05 -26.69 14.81
C MET A 305 8.48 -26.37 14.31
N PHE A 306 9.24 -25.53 15.02
CA PHE A 306 10.58 -25.10 14.58
C PHE A 306 11.65 -26.22 14.54
N SER A 307 11.35 -27.44 14.99
CA SER A 307 12.30 -28.56 15.02
C SER A 307 12.08 -29.65 13.96
N ARG A 308 10.99 -29.60 13.18
CA ARG A 308 10.57 -30.75 12.33
C ARG A 308 10.22 -30.46 10.88
N LEU A 309 10.26 -29.23 10.41
CA LEU A 309 9.62 -28.90 9.14
C LEU A 309 10.57 -28.93 7.93
N LYS A 310 10.53 -30.07 7.24
CA LYS A 310 10.38 -30.06 5.78
C LYS A 310 8.91 -29.70 5.51
N HIS A 311 8.62 -28.44 5.22
CA HIS A 311 7.26 -27.98 4.92
C HIS A 311 6.92 -28.33 3.46
N ALA A 312 5.98 -29.22 3.21
CA ALA A 312 5.36 -29.36 1.88
C ALA A 312 4.32 -28.25 1.70
N GLN A 313 3.21 -28.29 2.45
CA GLN A 313 2.08 -27.35 2.28
C GLN A 313 1.63 -26.69 3.61
N CYS A 314 1.30 -25.39 3.60
CA CYS A 314 0.78 -24.63 4.74
C CYS A 314 -0.34 -23.68 4.33
N SER A 315 -1.29 -23.40 5.22
CA SER A 315 -2.36 -22.42 4.98
C SER A 315 -2.88 -21.75 6.24
N GLY A 316 -3.48 -20.57 6.08
CA GLY A 316 -4.04 -19.77 7.16
C GLY A 316 -5.35 -19.07 6.77
N ARG A 317 -6.27 -18.95 7.73
CA ARG A 317 -7.60 -18.36 7.54
C ARG A 317 -7.89 -17.36 8.65
N TYR A 318 -7.94 -16.10 8.29
CA TYR A 318 -7.98 -14.98 9.24
C TYR A 318 -9.07 -13.97 8.92
N LYS A 319 -9.46 -13.26 9.97
CA LYS A 319 -10.11 -11.96 9.95
C LYS A 319 -9.02 -10.91 10.10
N LEU A 320 -8.83 -10.07 9.09
CA LEU A 320 -7.89 -8.96 9.08
C LEU A 320 -8.62 -7.67 9.46
N GLY A 321 -8.25 -7.08 10.60
CA GLY A 321 -8.92 -5.93 11.21
C GLY A 321 -9.76 -6.27 12.45
N ARG A 322 -10.57 -5.30 12.89
CA ARG A 322 -11.44 -5.44 14.07
C ARG A 322 -12.88 -5.02 13.76
N GLY A 323 -13.84 -5.78 14.28
CA GLY A 323 -15.26 -5.44 14.22
C GLY A 323 -15.79 -5.35 12.78
N ASP A 324 -16.54 -4.29 12.49
CA ASP A 324 -17.18 -3.98 11.21
C ASP A 324 -16.22 -3.50 10.11
N LYS A 325 -14.94 -3.31 10.45
CA LYS A 325 -13.84 -2.87 9.59
C LYS A 325 -12.98 -4.00 9.03
N THR A 326 -13.42 -5.23 9.25
CA THR A 326 -12.66 -6.45 8.96
C THR A 326 -12.87 -6.91 7.51
N VAL A 327 -11.82 -7.46 6.89
CA VAL A 327 -11.94 -8.33 5.71
C VAL A 327 -11.47 -9.74 6.05
N TYR A 328 -11.88 -10.71 5.26
CA TYR A 328 -11.33 -12.05 5.36
C TYR A 328 -10.02 -12.13 4.60
N TRP A 329 -9.05 -12.84 5.17
CA TRP A 329 -7.75 -13.08 4.56
C TRP A 329 -7.44 -14.57 4.63
N TYR A 330 -7.18 -15.17 3.47
CA TYR A 330 -6.70 -16.53 3.35
C TYR A 330 -5.37 -16.52 2.64
N TRP A 331 -4.47 -17.40 3.03
CA TRP A 331 -3.24 -17.67 2.30
C TRP A 331 -2.92 -19.15 2.37
N GLU A 332 -2.22 -19.64 1.36
CA GLU A 332 -1.55 -20.93 1.36
C GLU A 332 -0.28 -20.90 0.53
N PHE A 333 0.66 -21.75 0.89
CA PHE A 333 1.85 -21.99 0.09
C PHE A 333 2.24 -23.45 0.14
N ASP A 334 2.94 -23.88 -0.91
CA ASP A 334 3.51 -25.21 -1.02
C ASP A 334 4.94 -25.12 -1.54
N MET A 335 5.90 -25.55 -0.74
CA MET A 335 7.32 -25.52 -1.10
C MET A 335 7.72 -26.69 -2.01
N GLU A 336 6.93 -27.78 -2.05
CA GLU A 336 7.17 -28.91 -2.94
C GLU A 336 6.62 -28.63 -4.35
N GLU A 337 5.41 -28.07 -4.43
CA GLU A 337 4.76 -27.70 -5.69
C GLU A 337 5.16 -26.32 -6.20
N GLY A 338 5.82 -25.49 -5.37
CA GLY A 338 6.43 -24.24 -5.81
C GLY A 338 5.45 -23.07 -5.99
N TYR A 339 4.51 -22.86 -5.06
CA TYR A 339 3.55 -21.75 -5.17
C TYR A 339 3.20 -21.08 -3.83
N PHE A 340 2.79 -19.82 -3.91
CA PHE A 340 2.11 -19.08 -2.85
C PHE A 340 0.88 -18.40 -3.43
N HIS A 341 -0.29 -18.59 -2.81
CA HIS A 341 -1.53 -17.90 -3.15
C HIS A 341 -2.18 -17.29 -1.91
N GLU A 342 -2.85 -16.16 -2.07
CA GLU A 342 -3.70 -15.57 -1.04
C GLU A 342 -4.94 -14.90 -1.63
N PHE A 343 -5.89 -14.59 -0.75
CA PHE A 343 -6.96 -13.66 -1.10
C PHE A 343 -7.45 -12.85 0.09
N ARG A 344 -7.93 -11.65 -0.23
CA ARG A 344 -8.72 -10.77 0.65
C ARG A 344 -10.15 -10.70 0.14
N ALA A 345 -11.15 -10.82 1.02
CA ALA A 345 -12.55 -10.79 0.60
C ALA A 345 -13.50 -10.19 1.64
N LEU A 346 -14.56 -9.54 1.15
CA LEU A 346 -15.72 -9.14 1.96
C LEU A 346 -16.62 -10.33 2.30
N ASP A 347 -16.68 -11.34 1.43
CA ASP A 347 -17.40 -12.60 1.62
C ASP A 347 -16.44 -13.79 1.46
N PHE A 348 -16.07 -14.40 2.59
CA PHE A 348 -15.16 -15.55 2.61
C PHE A 348 -15.72 -16.77 1.88
N ALA A 349 -17.02 -17.07 2.06
CA ALA A 349 -17.61 -18.28 1.50
C ALA A 349 -17.72 -18.17 -0.04
N LYS A 350 -17.97 -16.97 -0.55
CA LYS A 350 -17.93 -16.72 -1.99
C LYS A 350 -16.50 -16.83 -2.53
N ALA A 351 -15.53 -16.15 -1.92
CA ALA A 351 -14.14 -16.18 -2.39
C ALA A 351 -13.53 -17.59 -2.30
N MET A 352 -13.76 -18.32 -1.21
CA MET A 352 -13.25 -19.68 -1.04
C MET A 352 -13.83 -20.66 -2.07
N ARG A 353 -15.12 -20.54 -2.44
CA ARG A 353 -15.71 -21.38 -3.50
C ARG A 353 -15.06 -21.15 -4.86
N ILE A 354 -14.74 -19.90 -5.19
CA ILE A 354 -14.01 -19.57 -6.42
C ILE A 354 -12.59 -20.15 -6.33
N TYR A 355 -11.93 -19.92 -5.20
CA TYR A 355 -10.58 -20.39 -4.95
C TYR A 355 -10.44 -21.92 -5.10
N GLU A 356 -11.22 -22.70 -4.36
CA GLU A 356 -11.15 -24.17 -4.38
C GLU A 356 -11.42 -24.76 -5.77
N LYS A 357 -12.23 -24.08 -6.58
CA LYS A 357 -12.59 -24.54 -7.92
C LYS A 357 -11.59 -24.10 -8.99
N GLU A 358 -11.02 -22.91 -8.87
CA GLU A 358 -10.34 -22.21 -9.96
C GLU A 358 -8.89 -21.81 -9.61
N LYS A 359 -8.36 -22.25 -8.45
CA LYS A 359 -7.05 -21.86 -7.88
C LYS A 359 -5.91 -21.64 -8.89
N PHE A 360 -5.75 -22.53 -9.86
CA PHE A 360 -4.67 -22.46 -10.85
C PHE A 360 -5.14 -21.89 -12.20
N ALA A 361 -6.40 -22.09 -12.57
CA ALA A 361 -6.97 -21.59 -13.82
C ALA A 361 -7.29 -20.08 -13.78
N MET A 362 -7.49 -19.52 -12.58
CA MET A 362 -7.87 -18.12 -12.41
C MET A 362 -6.78 -17.12 -12.76
N TRP A 363 -5.62 -17.56 -13.25
CA TRP A 363 -4.51 -16.70 -13.65
C TRP A 363 -4.41 -16.53 -15.17
N ASP A 364 -5.21 -17.28 -15.96
CA ASP A 364 -5.25 -17.12 -17.41
C ASP A 364 -5.98 -15.84 -17.81
N GLU A 365 -5.45 -15.03 -18.74
CA GLU A 365 -6.08 -13.76 -19.16
C GLU A 365 -7.56 -13.92 -19.56
N ASP A 366 -7.87 -14.99 -20.29
CA ASP A 366 -9.21 -15.33 -20.80
C ASP A 366 -10.15 -15.96 -19.75
N TRP A 367 -9.69 -16.12 -18.51
CA TRP A 367 -10.50 -16.71 -17.45
C TRP A 367 -11.71 -15.82 -17.09
N VAL A 368 -12.87 -16.46 -16.97
CA VAL A 368 -14.12 -15.81 -16.56
C VAL A 368 -14.57 -16.38 -15.23
N ALA A 369 -14.89 -15.50 -14.28
CA ALA A 369 -15.34 -15.91 -12.96
C ALA A 369 -16.59 -16.80 -13.04
N PRO A 370 -16.62 -17.93 -12.31
CA PRO A 370 -17.81 -18.77 -12.25
C PRO A 370 -18.98 -18.01 -11.59
N PRO A 371 -20.22 -18.31 -12.00
CA PRO A 371 -21.43 -17.59 -11.56
C PRO A 371 -21.68 -17.67 -10.04
#